data_AF-A0AAV2ET59-F1
#
_entry.id   AF-A0AAV2ET59-F1
#
_cell.length_a   1.000
_cell.length_b   1.000
_cell.length_c   1.000
_cell.angle_alpha   90.00
_cell.angle_beta   90.00
_cell.angle_gamma   90.00
#
_symmetry.space_group_name_H-M   'P 1'
#
loop_
_entity.id
_entity.type
_entity.pdbx_description
1 polymer ?
#
loop_
_entity_poly.entity_id
_entity_poly.type
_entity_poly.pdbx_seq_one_letter_code
_entity_poly.pdbx_strand_id
1 'polypeptide(L)' 'MAANNFEIKPALVTMIQSNALFHGHESESPREYVQRFLELAGSLKINGVPAEALQLRLFPYSLSGKALR' A
#
# COMPACT_ATOMS: atom_id res chain seq x y z
N MET A 1 17.28 8.49 15.97
CA MET A 1 16.88 7.55 14.90
C MET A 1 16.98 8.30 13.59
N ALA A 2 17.76 7.81 12.62
CA ALA A 2 17.80 8.45 11.31
C ALA A 2 16.41 8.31 10.67
N ALA A 3 15.71 9.42 10.49
CA ALA A 3 14.54 9.44 9.64
C ALA A 3 15.05 9.19 8.22
N ASN A 4 14.90 7.97 7.71
CA ASN A 4 15.12 7.74 6.30
C ASN A 4 14.03 8.52 5.56
N ASN A 5 14.40 9.69 5.05
CA ASN A 5 13.57 10.64 4.32
C ASN A 5 13.18 10.11 2.92
N PHE A 6 12.97 8.80 2.80
CA PHE A 6 12.53 8.20 1.56
C PHE A 6 11.14 8.74 1.20
N GLU A 7 11.02 9.22 -0.04
CA GLU A 7 9.79 9.73 -0.62
C GLU A 7 9.09 8.65 -1.44
N ILE A 8 7.77 8.50 -1.25
CA ILE A 8 6.99 7.60 -2.09
C ILE A 8 6.88 8.21 -3.49
N LYS A 9 7.49 7.52 -4.46
CA LYS A 9 7.41 7.92 -5.87
C LYS A 9 5.98 7.76 -6.40
N PRO A 10 5.47 8.71 -7.22
CA PRO A 10 4.14 8.60 -7.84
C PRO A 10 3.90 7.27 -8.57
N ALA A 11 4.93 6.72 -9.21
CA ALA A 11 4.84 5.42 -9.89
C ALA A 11 4.47 4.27 -8.94
N LEU A 12 4.95 4.29 -7.69
CA LEU A 12 4.59 3.28 -6.68
C LEU A 12 3.14 3.47 -6.25
N VAL A 13 2.67 4.71 -6.11
CA VAL A 13 1.27 5.02 -5.81
C VAL A 13 0.36 4.50 -6.91
N THR A 14 0.66 4.81 -8.18
CA THR A 14 -0.10 4.31 -9.33
C THR A 14 -0.12 2.78 -9.34
N MET A 15 1.02 2.12 -9.12
CA MET A 15 1.09 0.66 -9.08
C MET A 15 0.19 0.05 -7.99
N ILE A 16 0.22 0.61 -6.77
CA ILE A 16 -0.66 0.18 -5.67
C ILE A 16 -2.13 0.40 -6.02
N GLN A 17 -2.48 1.56 -6.58
CA GLN A 17 -3.87 1.87 -6.95
C GLN A 17 -4.37 0.99 -8.10
N SER A 18 -3.53 0.63 -9.08
CA SER A 18 -3.95 -0.25 -10.17
C SER A 18 -4.14 -1.70 -9.74
N ASN A 19 -3.41 -2.16 -8.73
CA ASN A 19 -3.31 -3.58 -8.41
C ASN A 19 -3.82 -3.96 -7.02
N ALA A 20 -4.07 -3.01 -6.13
CA ALA A 20 -4.43 -3.26 -4.73
C ALA A 20 -5.46 -2.26 -4.15
N LEU A 21 -6.15 -1.47 -4.98
CA LEU A 21 -7.17 -0.52 -4.49
C LEU A 21 -8.37 -1.23 -3.88
N PHE A 22 -8.84 -0.71 -2.76
CA PHE A 22 -10.00 -1.18 -2.02
C PHE A 22 -10.93 -0.01 -1.71
N HIS A 23 -12.19 -0.13 -2.12
CA HIS A 23 -13.19 0.93 -2.00
C HIS A 23 -14.06 0.78 -0.74
N GLY A 24 -14.01 -0.38 -0.09
CA GLY A 24 -14.89 -0.70 1.03
C GLY A 24 -16.32 -1.00 0.59
N HIS A 25 -16.49 -1.52 -0.63
CA HIS A 25 -17.79 -2.00 -1.08
C HIS A 25 -18.13 -3.34 -0.43
N GLU A 26 -19.41 -3.62 -0.22
CA GLU A 26 -19.88 -4.90 0.36
C GLU A 26 -19.52 -6.10 -0.52
N SER A 27 -19.30 -5.87 -1.82
CA SER A 27 -18.85 -6.88 -2.77
C SER A 27 -17.34 -7.16 -2.72
N GLU A 28 -16.54 -6.30 -2.07
CA GLU A 28 -15.11 -6.51 -1.96
C GLU A 28 -14.78 -7.28 -0.67
N SER A 29 -13.91 -8.28 -0.77
CA SER A 29 -13.43 -9.02 0.40
C SER A 29 -12.25 -8.30 1.05
N PRO A 30 -12.34 -7.87 2.33
CA PRO A 30 -11.21 -7.26 3.04
C PRO A 30 -10.03 -8.21 3.15
N ARG A 31 -10.28 -9.52 3.25
CA ARG A 31 -9.24 -10.55 3.36
C ARG A 31 -8.42 -10.66 2.06
N GLU A 32 -9.11 -10.72 0.92
CA GLU A 32 -8.44 -10.78 -0.39
C GLU A 32 -7.68 -9.50 -0.68
N TYR A 33 -8.24 -8.35 -0.30
CA TYR A 33 -7.55 -7.07 -0.36
C TYR A 33 -6.25 -7.09 0.44
N VAL A 34 -6.29 -7.46 1.73
CA VAL A 34 -5.10 -7.46 2.59
C VAL A 34 -4.03 -8.39 2.05
N GLN A 35 -4.41 -9.59 1.59
CA GLN A 35 -3.47 -10.52 0.99
C GLN A 35 -2.80 -9.92 -0.25
N ARG A 36 -3.58 -9.40 -1.21
CA ARG A 36 -3.08 -8.78 -2.44
C ARG A 36 -2.19 -7.58 -2.16
N PHE A 37 -2.57 -6.75 -1.19
CA PHE A 37 -1.78 -5.60 -0.77
C PHE A 37 -0.43 -6.03 -0.18
N LEU A 38 -0.42 -7.00 0.74
CA LEU A 38 0.80 -7.47 1.39
C LEU A 38 1.75 -8.15 0.40
N GLU A 39 1.23 -8.94 -0.54
CA GLU A 39 2.03 -9.54 -1.61
C GLU A 39 2.69 -8.47 -2.49
N LEU A 40 1.89 -7.48 -2.94
CA LEU A 40 2.39 -6.41 -3.81
C LEU A 40 3.39 -5.50 -3.09
N ALA A 41 3.02 -4.98 -1.91
CA ALA A 41 3.87 -4.06 -1.16
C ALA A 41 5.10 -4.77 -0.57
N GLY A 42 4.99 -6.05 -0.18
CA GLY A 42 6.12 -6.87 0.29
C GLY A 42 7.13 -7.22 -0.81
N SER A 43 6.74 -7.16 -2.09
CA SER A 43 7.66 -7.34 -3.22
C SER A 43 8.59 -6.13 -3.44
N LEU A 44 8.22 -4.96 -2.91
CA LEU A 44 8.98 -3.73 -3.07
C LEU A 44 10.18 -3.69 -2.14
N LYS A 45 11.35 -3.38 -2.71
CA LYS A 45 12.60 -3.22 -1.95
C LYS A 45 13.17 -1.83 -2.17
N ILE A 46 13.44 -1.13 -1.07
CA ILE A 46 14.00 0.22 -1.08
C ILE A 46 15.14 0.24 -0.08
N ASN A 47 16.34 0.57 -0.56
CA ASN A 47 17.55 0.52 0.25
C ASN A 47 17.41 1.39 1.50
N GLY A 48 17.67 0.79 2.66
CA GLY A 48 17.57 1.45 3.95
C GLY A 48 16.15 1.57 4.52
N VAL A 49 15.10 1.19 3.80
CA VAL A 49 13.72 1.25 4.30
C VAL A 49 13.26 -0.17 4.66
N PRO A 50 12.85 -0.43 5.91
CA PRO A 50 12.23 -1.71 6.28
C PRO A 50 10.96 -1.98 5.45
N ALA A 51 10.72 -3.23 5.10
CA ALA A 51 9.58 -3.62 4.26
C ALA A 51 8.25 -3.24 4.93
N GLU A 52 8.15 -3.43 6.25
CA GLU A 52 6.99 -3.10 7.07
C GLU A 52 6.74 -1.58 7.06
N ALA A 53 7.79 -0.77 7.14
CA ALA A 53 7.68 0.69 7.05
C ALA A 53 7.18 1.13 5.67
N LEU A 54 7.62 0.45 4.61
CA LEU A 54 7.15 0.72 3.25
C LEU A 54 5.68 0.32 3.08
N GLN A 55 5.28 -0.86 3.57
CA GLN A 55 3.88 -1.30 3.57
C GLN A 55 2.99 -0.29 4.31
N LEU A 56 3.36 0.10 5.53
CA LEU A 56 2.58 1.07 6.31
C LEU A 56 2.43 2.42 5.59
N ARG A 57 3.49 2.90 4.93
CA ARG A 57 3.44 4.17 4.18
C ARG A 57 2.64 4.06 2.88
N LEU A 58 2.59 2.88 2.24
CA LEU A 58 1.84 2.65 1.01
C LEU A 58 0.36 2.35 1.26
N PHE A 59 0.01 1.85 2.44
CA PHE A 59 -1.35 1.43 2.79
C PHE A 59 -2.42 2.50 2.52
N PRO A 60 -2.25 3.78 2.91
CA PRO A 60 -3.26 4.81 2.63
C PRO A 60 -3.57 5.00 1.14
N TYR A 61 -2.58 4.77 0.26
CA TYR A 61 -2.75 4.89 -1.18
C TYR A 61 -3.52 3.71 -1.80
N SER A 62 -3.67 2.61 -1.07
CA SER A 62 -4.48 1.46 -1.48
C SER A 62 -5.96 1.57 -1.09
N LEU A 63 -6.35 2.64 -0.39
CA LEU A 63 -7.72 2.85 0.07
C LEU A 63 -8.42 3.93 -0.75
N SER A 64 -9.72 3.74 -0.97
CA SER A 64 -10.61 4.69 -1.63
C SER A 64 -12.02 4.58 -1.06
N GLY A 65 -12.92 5.46 -1.50
CA GLY A 65 -14.35 5.38 -1.20
C GLY A 65 -14.65 5.30 0.30
N LYS A 66 -15.40 4.27 0.68
CA LYS A 66 -15.82 4.01 2.07
C LYS A 66 -14.65 3.54 2.95
N ALA A 67 -13.63 2.90 2.37
CA ALA A 67 -12.49 2.39 3.12
C ALA A 67 -11.50 3.48 3.57
N LEU A 68 -11.54 4.66 2.95
CA LEU A 68 -10.67 5.79 3.32
C LEU A 68 -11.22 6.60 4.51
N ARG A 69 -12.49 6.38 4.91
CA ARG A 69 -13.22 7.20 5.87
C ARG A 69 -13.35 6.55 7.24
#